data_AF-A0A811PGL9-F1
#
_entry.id   AF-A0A811PGL9-F1
#
_cell.length_a   1.000
_cell.length_b   1.000
_cell.length_c   1.000
_cell.angle_alpha   90.00
_cell.angle_beta   90.00
_cell.angle_gamma   90.00
#
_symmetry.space_group_name_H-M   'P 1'
#
loop_
_entity.id
_entity.type
_entity.pdbx_description
1 polymer ?
#
loop_
_entity_poly.entity_id
_entity_poly.type
_entity_poly.pdbx_seq_one_letter_code
_entity_poly.pdbx_strand_id
1 'polypeptide(L)'
;MKRRRSDSEFQAAKETKRQEEAQLARSALSRYESDKAFRFLYDSVAEMFAEMLKSDVEHLRVGDTTKIGLTAKWCPLIRSFYGRATLLCEAIARLIFPHESSQEYLNISDKHYAYRVRDQLPPRGAGAAAQGPRAPGGVHVHVQV
;
A
#
# COMPACT_ATOMS: atom_id res chain seq x y z
N MET A 1 35.70 -15.07 16.32
CA MET A 1 34.72 -15.73 15.44
C MET A 1 33.39 -15.85 16.19
N LYS A 2 32.43 -14.95 15.97
CA LYS A 2 31.22 -14.82 16.82
C LYS A 2 30.02 -14.46 15.94
N ARG A 3 29.47 -15.39 15.14
CA ARG A 3 28.39 -15.07 14.17
C ARG A 3 27.67 -16.31 13.60
N ARG A 4 27.22 -17.23 14.45
CA ARG A 4 26.51 -18.44 14.00
C ARG A 4 25.32 -18.87 14.86
N ARG A 5 24.91 -18.03 15.81
CA ARG A 5 23.68 -18.19 16.60
C ARG A 5 22.63 -17.24 16.03
N SER A 6 21.87 -17.57 14.99
CA SER A 6 22.10 -18.46 13.84
C SER A 6 21.18 -17.94 12.74
N ASP A 7 21.59 -17.85 11.47
CA ASP A 7 20.70 -17.35 10.41
C ASP A 7 19.37 -18.12 10.37
N SER A 8 19.37 -19.38 10.82
CA SER A 8 18.18 -20.20 11.05
C SER A 8 17.21 -19.64 12.08
N GLU A 9 17.66 -19.12 13.22
CA GLU A 9 16.79 -18.48 14.22
C GLU A 9 16.14 -17.21 13.66
N PHE A 10 16.89 -16.41 12.89
CA PHE A 10 16.37 -15.24 12.22
C PHE A 10 15.34 -15.58 11.14
N GLN A 11 15.60 -16.61 10.32
CA GLN A 11 14.64 -17.09 9.33
C GLN A 11 13.40 -17.70 9.97
N ALA A 12 13.57 -18.48 11.05
CA ALA A 12 12.44 -19.05 11.80
C ALA A 12 11.57 -17.93 12.39
N ALA A 13 12.16 -16.94 13.05
CA ALA A 13 11.41 -15.80 13.61
C ALA A 13 10.69 -14.99 12.52
N LYS A 14 11.32 -14.80 11.35
CA LYS A 14 10.71 -14.14 10.20
C LYS A 14 9.52 -14.93 9.64
N GLU A 15 9.63 -16.25 9.62
CA GLU A 15 8.58 -17.14 9.14
C GLU A 15 7.41 -17.18 10.12
N THR A 16 7.66 -17.32 11.43
CA THR A 16 6.62 -17.21 12.47
C THR A 16 5.85 -15.91 12.33
N LYS A 17 6.56 -14.78 12.18
CA LYS A 17 5.92 -13.47 11.98
C LYS A 17 5.06 -13.42 10.71
N ARG A 18 5.50 -14.02 9.60
CA ARG A 18 4.69 -14.11 8.37
C ARG A 18 3.45 -14.97 8.56
N GLN A 19 3.56 -16.06 9.31
CA GLN A 19 2.43 -16.93 9.60
C GLN A 19 1.40 -16.21 10.47
N GLU A 20 1.84 -15.47 11.49
CA GLU A 20 0.99 -14.59 12.31
C GLU A 20 0.31 -13.52 11.45
N GLU A 21 1.06 -12.81 10.60
CA GLU A 21 0.51 -11.82 9.65
C GLU A 21 -0.57 -12.45 8.76
N ALA A 22 -0.31 -13.65 8.22
CA ALA A 22 -1.25 -14.35 7.35
C ALA A 22 -2.49 -14.86 8.09
N GLN A 23 -2.35 -15.28 9.36
CA GLN A 23 -3.48 -15.67 10.21
C GLN A 23 -4.38 -14.46 10.48
N LEU A 24 -3.80 -13.32 10.87
CA LEU A 24 -4.54 -12.08 11.09
C LEU A 24 -5.25 -11.61 9.83
N ALA A 25 -4.59 -11.68 8.66
CA ALA A 25 -5.20 -11.31 7.38
C ALA A 25 -6.41 -12.17 7.06
N ARG A 26 -6.34 -13.49 7.27
CA ARG A 26 -7.48 -14.40 7.10
C ARG A 26 -8.62 -14.06 8.06
N SER A 27 -8.31 -13.78 9.33
CA SER A 27 -9.31 -13.37 10.31
C SER A 27 -9.96 -12.03 9.95
N ALA A 28 -9.19 -11.06 9.44
CA ALA A 28 -9.70 -9.78 8.99
C ALA A 28 -10.66 -9.95 7.80
N LEU A 29 -10.32 -10.80 6.82
CA LEU A 29 -11.20 -11.12 5.68
C LEU A 29 -12.49 -11.82 6.13
N SER A 30 -12.37 -12.83 7.00
CA SER A 30 -13.55 -13.52 7.53
C SER A 30 -14.47 -12.57 8.29
N ARG A 31 -13.91 -11.62 9.05
CA ARG A 31 -14.68 -10.59 9.73
C ARG A 31 -15.29 -9.58 8.75
N TYR A 32 -14.56 -9.20 7.71
CA TYR A 32 -15.08 -8.33 6.65
C TYR A 32 -16.33 -8.91 5.97
N GLU A 33 -16.34 -10.22 5.73
CA GLU A 33 -17.47 -10.92 5.11
C GLU A 33 -18.67 -11.07 6.06
N SER A 34 -18.42 -11.30 7.35
CA SER A 34 -19.46 -11.66 8.33
C SER A 34 -20.00 -10.49 9.17
N ASP A 35 -19.20 -9.47 9.45
CA ASP A 35 -19.51 -8.36 10.35
C ASP A 35 -19.69 -7.04 9.54
N LYS A 36 -20.95 -6.60 9.43
CA LYS A 36 -21.31 -5.38 8.68
C LYS A 36 -20.70 -4.12 9.29
N ALA A 37 -20.60 -4.03 10.62
CA ALA A 37 -20.05 -2.86 11.28
C ALA A 37 -18.54 -2.77 11.07
N PHE A 38 -17.85 -3.92 11.14
CA PHE A 38 -16.44 -4.00 10.81
C PHE A 38 -16.17 -3.62 9.35
N ARG A 39 -16.96 -4.14 8.40
CA ARG A 39 -16.84 -3.79 6.98
C ARG A 39 -17.04 -2.31 6.73
N PHE A 40 -18.08 -1.70 7.30
CA PHE A 40 -18.31 -0.27 7.17
C PHE A 40 -17.13 0.56 7.70
N LEU A 41 -16.62 0.23 8.89
CA LEU A 41 -15.44 0.89 9.45
C LEU A 41 -14.21 0.72 8.54
N TYR A 42 -13.98 -0.50 8.07
CA TYR A 42 -12.86 -0.83 7.20
C TYR A 42 -12.89 -0.03 5.90
N ASP A 43 -14.03 -0.03 5.21
CA ASP A 43 -14.24 0.68 3.96
C ASP A 43 -14.09 2.20 4.18
N SER A 44 -14.70 2.76 5.23
CA SER A 44 -14.60 4.18 5.56
C SER A 44 -13.16 4.62 5.82
N VAL A 45 -12.39 3.81 6.54
CA VAL A 45 -10.98 4.08 6.81
C VAL A 45 -10.17 4.03 5.50
N ALA A 46 -10.41 3.02 4.66
CA ALA A 46 -9.73 2.88 3.38
C ALA A 46 -10.01 4.07 2.44
N GLU A 47 -11.28 4.48 2.36
CA GLU A 47 -11.74 5.61 1.55
C GLU A 47 -11.12 6.93 2.02
N MET A 48 -11.18 7.22 3.31
CA MET A 48 -10.56 8.42 3.89
C MET A 48 -9.06 8.51 3.56
N PHE A 49 -8.31 7.41 3.69
CA PHE A 49 -6.89 7.40 3.31
C PHE A 49 -6.68 7.55 1.80
N ALA A 50 -7.54 6.96 0.97
CA ALA A 50 -7.46 7.10 -0.47
C ALA A 50 -7.68 8.55 -0.92
N GLU A 51 -8.69 9.24 -0.37
CA GLU A 51 -8.96 10.65 -0.65
C GLU A 51 -7.81 11.56 -0.23
N MET A 52 -7.30 11.37 0.99
CA MET A 52 -6.16 12.15 1.49
C MET A 52 -4.91 11.93 0.62
N LEU A 53 -4.62 10.70 0.19
CA LEU A 53 -3.49 10.41 -0.70
C LEU A 53 -3.67 11.01 -2.10
N LYS A 54 -4.88 10.96 -2.67
CA LYS A 54 -5.20 11.62 -3.95
C LYS A 54 -4.96 13.13 -3.84
N SER A 55 -5.46 13.75 -2.78
CA SER A 55 -5.24 15.16 -2.50
C SER A 55 -3.76 15.51 -2.38
N ASP A 56 -2.97 14.71 -1.64
CA ASP A 56 -1.52 14.93 -1.50
C ASP A 56 -0.80 14.88 -2.86
N VAL A 57 -1.19 13.94 -3.74
CA VAL A 57 -0.63 13.80 -5.09
C VAL A 57 -0.99 15.01 -5.98
N GLU A 58 -2.22 15.51 -5.90
CA GLU A 58 -2.63 16.69 -6.66
C GLU A 58 -1.90 17.96 -6.19
N HIS A 59 -1.74 18.15 -4.87
CA HIS A 59 -0.95 19.25 -4.32
C HIS A 59 0.52 19.17 -4.74
N LEU A 60 1.09 17.96 -4.81
CA LEU A 60 2.42 17.72 -5.38
C LEU A 60 2.51 18.10 -6.86
N ARG A 61 1.48 17.78 -7.68
CA ARG A 61 1.45 18.13 -9.11
C ARG A 61 1.45 19.64 -9.34
N VAL A 62 0.70 20.39 -8.53
CA VAL A 62 0.62 21.86 -8.66
C VAL A 62 1.75 22.59 -7.92
N GLY A 63 2.63 21.86 -7.22
CA GLY A 63 3.75 22.41 -6.48
C GLY A 63 3.37 23.10 -5.15
N ASP A 64 2.14 22.94 -4.69
CA ASP A 64 1.66 23.51 -3.42
C ASP A 64 2.05 22.60 -2.26
N THR A 65 3.31 22.70 -1.86
CA THR A 65 3.87 21.88 -0.76
C THR A 65 3.33 22.25 0.62
N THR A 66 2.60 23.36 0.75
CA THR A 66 2.04 23.82 2.04
C THR A 66 0.80 23.04 2.46
N LYS A 67 0.13 22.38 1.51
CA LYS A 67 -1.10 21.61 1.71
C LYS A 67 -0.92 20.10 1.64
N ILE A 68 0.32 19.64 1.41
CA ILE A 68 0.63 18.21 1.44
C ILE A 68 0.51 17.73 2.88
N GLY A 69 -0.44 16.83 3.10
CA GLY A 69 -0.64 16.16 4.37
C GLY A 69 0.52 15.22 4.72
N LEU A 70 0.54 14.78 5.97
CA LEU A 70 1.39 13.68 6.42
C LEU A 70 0.75 12.31 6.15
N THR A 71 -0.19 12.23 5.20
CA THR A 71 -0.99 11.03 4.96
C THR A 71 -0.11 9.86 4.57
N ALA A 72 0.83 10.05 3.64
CA ALA A 72 1.80 9.02 3.27
C ALA A 72 2.70 8.55 4.44
N LYS A 73 2.87 9.39 5.47
CA LYS A 73 3.62 9.03 6.69
C LYS A 73 2.79 8.16 7.64
N TRP A 74 1.49 8.43 7.74
CA TRP A 74 0.56 7.76 8.68
C TRP A 74 -0.21 6.59 8.09
N CYS A 75 -0.32 6.52 6.76
CA CYS A 75 -0.94 5.41 6.06
C CYS A 75 -0.24 4.10 6.51
N PRO A 76 -0.99 3.07 6.95
CA PRO A 76 -0.40 1.77 7.22
C PRO A 76 0.22 1.31 5.90
N LEU A 77 1.55 1.28 5.83
CA LEU A 77 2.28 1.03 4.59
C LEU A 77 2.35 -0.46 4.23
N ILE A 78 2.57 -0.71 2.94
CA ILE A 78 2.76 -1.98 2.23
C ILE A 78 3.57 -3.04 3.01
N ARG A 79 4.55 -2.62 3.83
CA ARG A 79 5.49 -3.51 4.53
C ARG A 79 5.33 -3.50 6.05
N SER A 80 4.43 -2.69 6.59
CA SER A 80 4.10 -2.71 8.02
C SER A 80 3.45 -4.05 8.39
N PHE A 81 3.64 -4.49 9.64
CA PHE A 81 2.95 -5.67 10.17
C PHE A 81 1.44 -5.49 10.06
N TYR A 82 0.92 -4.35 10.52
CA TYR A 82 -0.52 -4.05 10.49
C TYR A 82 -1.07 -3.97 9.07
N GLY A 83 -0.34 -3.36 8.12
CA GLY A 83 -0.77 -3.29 6.72
C GLY A 83 -0.90 -4.67 6.06
N ARG A 84 0.00 -5.61 6.39
CA ARG A 84 -0.07 -7.00 5.92
C ARG A 84 -1.11 -7.84 6.68
N ALA A 85 -1.30 -7.55 7.96
CA ALA A 85 -2.26 -8.25 8.82
C ALA A 85 -3.72 -7.83 8.59
N THR A 86 -3.99 -6.64 8.05
CA THR A 86 -5.37 -6.16 7.79
C THR A 86 -5.70 -6.01 6.31
N LEU A 87 -4.71 -6.13 5.41
CA LEU A 87 -4.84 -5.86 3.98
C LEU A 87 -5.33 -4.43 3.64
N LEU A 88 -5.30 -3.51 4.60
CA LEU A 88 -5.85 -2.16 4.42
C LEU A 88 -5.10 -1.37 3.33
N CYS A 89 -3.79 -1.60 3.16
CA CYS A 89 -3.03 -0.99 2.08
C CYS A 89 -3.53 -1.43 0.69
N GLU A 90 -3.96 -2.69 0.59
CA GLU A 90 -4.49 -3.24 -0.65
C GLU A 90 -5.84 -2.60 -0.98
N ALA A 91 -6.72 -2.47 0.00
CA ALA A 91 -8.00 -1.76 -0.16
C ALA A 91 -7.79 -0.30 -0.60
N ILE A 92 -6.90 0.44 0.08
CA ILE A 92 -6.55 1.82 -0.29
C ILE A 92 -5.98 1.89 -1.72
N ALA A 93 -5.05 1.00 -2.07
CA ALA A 93 -4.44 0.98 -3.39
C ALA A 93 -5.46 0.68 -4.50
N ARG A 94 -6.44 -0.20 -4.25
CA ARG A 94 -7.54 -0.49 -5.18
C ARG A 94 -8.45 0.73 -5.43
N LEU A 95 -8.67 1.57 -4.41
CA LEU A 95 -9.45 2.80 -4.52
C LEU A 95 -8.71 3.92 -5.27
N ILE A 96 -7.38 3.94 -5.19
CA ILE A 96 -6.53 4.93 -5.89
C ILE A 96 -6.26 4.51 -7.34
N PHE A 97 -6.07 3.21 -7.58
CA PHE A 97 -5.76 2.66 -8.89
C PHE A 97 -6.80 1.62 -9.32
N PRO A 98 -8.04 2.01 -9.65
CA PRO A 98 -9.09 1.07 -10.05
C PRO A 98 -8.62 0.17 -11.19
N HIS A 99 -9.06 -1.09 -11.21
CA HIS A 99 -8.67 -2.07 -12.24
C HIS A 99 -9.02 -1.60 -13.67
N GLU A 100 -10.03 -0.74 -13.81
CA GLU A 100 -10.48 -0.17 -15.07
C GLU A 100 -9.65 1.05 -15.53
N SER A 101 -8.77 1.59 -14.67
CA SER A 101 -8.02 2.82 -14.95
C SER A 101 -6.84 2.64 -15.92
N SER A 102 -6.41 1.41 -16.21
CA SER A 102 -5.28 1.16 -17.10
C SER A 102 -5.39 -0.20 -17.79
N GLN A 103 -5.06 -0.22 -19.08
CA GLN A 103 -5.00 -1.43 -19.90
C GLN A 103 -3.93 -2.43 -19.42
N GLU A 104 -2.97 -1.98 -18.60
CA GLU A 104 -1.97 -2.83 -17.96
C GLU A 104 -2.54 -3.70 -16.83
N TYR A 105 -3.65 -3.27 -16.20
CA TYR A 105 -4.28 -3.99 -15.09
C TYR A 105 -5.29 -5.03 -15.58
N LEU A 106 -5.84 -4.88 -16.78
CA LEU A 106 -6.86 -5.77 -17.34
C LEU A 106 -6.39 -7.22 -17.54
N ASN A 107 -5.09 -7.44 -17.75
CA ASN A 107 -4.52 -8.76 -18.11
C ASN A 107 -3.77 -9.46 -16.97
N ILE A 108 -3.84 -8.95 -15.74
CA ILE A 108 -3.11 -9.52 -14.60
C ILE A 108 -4.06 -10.16 -13.58
N SER A 109 -3.64 -11.28 -12.99
CA SER A 109 -4.39 -11.93 -11.92
C SER A 109 -4.56 -10.99 -10.73
N ASP A 110 -5.71 -11.05 -10.02
CA ASP A 110 -6.03 -10.21 -8.86
C ASP A 110 -4.91 -10.17 -7.79
N LYS A 111 -4.23 -11.30 -7.56
CA LYS A 111 -3.05 -11.37 -6.65
C LYS A 111 -1.87 -10.53 -7.15
N HIS A 112 -1.63 -10.53 -8.45
CA HIS A 112 -0.56 -9.75 -9.08
C HIS A 112 -0.95 -8.28 -9.17
N TYR A 113 -2.23 -7.98 -9.39
CA TYR A 113 -2.78 -6.63 -9.33
C TYR A 113 -2.59 -6.02 -7.94
N ALA A 114 -3.04 -6.70 -6.88
CA ALA A 114 -2.85 -6.27 -5.49
C ALA A 114 -1.37 -5.96 -5.16
N TYR A 115 -0.44 -6.81 -5.61
CA TYR A 115 0.99 -6.57 -5.43
C TYR A 115 1.47 -5.32 -6.19
N ARG A 116 1.04 -5.14 -7.44
CA ARG A 116 1.43 -4.01 -8.30
C ARG A 116 0.90 -2.68 -7.79
N VAL A 117 -0.39 -2.58 -7.46
CA VAL A 117 -0.98 -1.32 -6.98
C VAL A 117 -0.42 -0.92 -5.62
N ARG A 118 -0.05 -1.89 -4.78
CA ARG A 118 0.66 -1.63 -3.53
C ARG A 118 1.99 -0.94 -3.79
N ASP A 119 2.81 -1.45 -4.71
CA ASP A 119 4.15 -0.89 -5.00
C ASP A 119 4.12 0.53 -5.59
N GLN A 120 2.97 0.96 -6.14
CA GLN A 120 2.76 2.32 -6.64
C GLN A 120 2.46 3.34 -5.53
N LEU A 121 2.14 2.91 -4.30
CA LEU A 121 1.93 3.83 -3.20
C LEU A 121 3.26 4.49 -2.78
N PRO A 122 3.27 5.80 -2.47
CA PRO A 122 4.50 6.52 -2.14
C PRO A 122 5.19 5.93 -0.90
N PRO A 123 6.53 5.74 -0.94
CA PRO A 123 7.27 5.21 0.20
C PRO A 123 7.30 6.21 1.37
N ARG A 124 7.40 5.68 2.60
CA ARG A 124 7.53 6.47 3.82
C ARG A 124 8.73 7.43 3.69
N GLY A 125 8.46 8.73 3.65
CA GLY A 125 9.50 9.77 3.63
C GLY A 125 9.85 10.34 2.27
N ALA A 126 8.99 10.21 1.25
CA ALA A 126 9.07 11.06 0.06
C ALA A 126 8.68 12.52 0.37
N GLY A 127 9.32 13.13 1.36
CA GLY A 127 9.47 14.58 1.46
C GLY A 127 10.82 14.92 0.86
N ALA A 128 10.81 15.67 -0.24
CA ALA A 128 11.97 16.33 -0.85
C ALA A 128 13.17 15.41 -1.20
N ALA A 129 13.13 14.79 -2.38
CA ALA A 129 14.36 14.46 -3.12
C ALA A 129 14.18 14.86 -4.58
N ALA A 130 15.11 15.68 -5.05
CA ALA A 130 15.08 16.48 -6.24
C ALA A 130 15.14 15.69 -7.57
N GLN A 131 14.80 16.42 -8.63
CA GLN A 131 14.93 16.08 -10.04
C GLN A 131 16.34 15.56 -10.40
N GLY A 132 16.37 14.57 -11.28
CA GLY A 132 17.53 14.05 -12.02
C GLY A 132 17.03 13.09 -13.10
N PRO A 133 17.68 12.99 -14.28
CA PRO A 133 17.03 12.58 -15.52
C PRO A 133 16.62 11.11 -15.48
N ARG A 134 15.31 10.85 -15.60
CA ARG A 134 14.79 9.50 -15.82
C ARG A 134 15.09 9.08 -17.26
N ALA A 135 15.75 7.94 -17.40
CA ALA A 135 15.99 7.23 -18.65
C ALA A 135 14.69 7.04 -19.47
N PRO A 136 14.77 6.97 -20.81
CA PRO A 136 13.60 6.85 -21.67
C PRO A 136 13.03 5.44 -21.55
N GLY A 137 11.87 5.33 -20.93
CA GLY A 137 11.19 4.06 -20.67
C GLY A 137 10.10 4.16 -19.59
N GLY A 138 9.92 5.34 -18.99
CA GLY A 138 8.80 5.59 -18.08
C GLY A 138 7.49 5.57 -18.85
N VAL A 139 6.70 4.52 -18.64
CA VAL A 139 5.29 4.51 -19.02
C VAL A 139 4.63 5.68 -18.30
N HIS A 140 4.07 6.61 -19.07
CA HIS A 140 3.17 7.62 -18.54
C HIS A 140 1.95 6.89 -17.98
N VAL A 141 1.99 6.55 -16.69
CA VAL A 141 0.77 6.20 -15.95
C VAL A 141 -0.03 7.48 -15.85
N HIS A 142 -0.96 7.62 -16.78
CA HIS A 142 -2.03 8.58 -16.71
C HIS A 142 -2.87 8.18 -15.50
N VAL A 143 -2.61 8.80 -14.34
CA VAL A 143 -3.57 8.80 -13.24
C VAL A 143 -4.73 9.63 -13.77
N GLN A 144 -5.75 8.95 -14.28
CA GLN A 144 -6.99 9.59 -14.68
C GLN A 144 -7.76 9.84 -13.39
N VAL A 145 -7.68 11.10 -12.93
CA VAL A 145 -8.56 11.68 -11.91
C VAL A 145 -9.93 11.91 -12.52
#